data_AF-A0A947EQ21-F1
#
_entry.id   AF-A0A947EQ21-F1
#
_cell.length_a   1.000
_cell.length_b   1.000
_cell.length_c   1.000
_cell.angle_alpha   90.00
_cell.angle_beta   90.00
_cell.angle_gamma   90.00
#
_symmetry.space_group_name_H-M   'P 1'
#
loop_
_entity.id
_entity.type
_entity.pdbx_description
1 polymer ?
#
loop_
_entity_poly.entity_id
_entity_poly.type
_entity_poly.pdbx_seq_one_letter_code
_entity_poly.pdbx_strand_id
1 'polypeptide(L)'
;NGDRIVGYALCMHPDFKDEIPVLFSMFKIIEEQSGIESFIVMGQICVAEDYRGKGVFRGLYLKMKEETSSFCDSIITEVDGRNTRSLEAHLAVGFRVIKKYQSDGRDWYFIVL
;
A
#
# COMPACT_ATOMS: atom_id res chain seq x y z
N ASN A 1 -9.07 8.12 28.93
CA ASN A 1 -9.36 8.92 27.72
C ASN A 1 -8.59 8.32 26.56
N GLY A 2 -9.22 7.38 25.85
CA GLY A 2 -8.61 6.50 24.86
C GLY A 2 -8.80 6.93 23.40
N ASP A 3 -9.19 8.19 23.17
CA ASP A 3 -9.69 8.67 21.88
C ASP A 3 -8.59 9.19 20.93
N ARG A 4 -7.31 8.98 21.27
CA ARG A 4 -6.21 9.44 20.41
C ARG A 4 -6.03 8.47 19.24
N ILE A 5 -6.30 8.94 18.03
CA ILE A 5 -5.93 8.22 16.80
C ILE A 5 -4.41 8.27 16.65
N VAL A 6 -3.79 7.08 16.66
CA VAL A 6 -2.32 6.92 16.61
C VAL A 6 -1.84 6.37 15.27
N GLY A 7 -2.76 5.99 14.38
CA GLY A 7 -2.46 5.58 13.03
C GLY A 7 -3.72 5.24 12.26
N TYR A 8 -3.58 5.19 10.94
CA TYR A 8 -4.66 4.85 10.02
C TYR A 8 -4.08 4.18 8.77
N ALA A 9 -4.92 3.43 8.08
CA ALA A 9 -4.63 2.88 6.77
C ALA A 9 -5.84 3.09 5.86
N LEU A 10 -5.62 3.71 4.71
CA LEU A 10 -6.63 4.06 3.72
C LEU A 10 -6.41 3.22 2.48
N CYS A 11 -7.46 2.52 2.04
CA CYS A 11 -7.45 1.72 0.83
C CYS A 11 -8.66 2.04 -0.03
N MET A 12 -8.60 1.58 -1.28
CA MET A 12 -9.60 1.81 -2.31
C MET A 12 -9.86 0.51 -3.07
N HIS A 13 -11.14 0.24 -3.34
CA HIS A 13 -11.56 -0.84 -4.21
C HIS A 13 -11.21 -0.50 -5.68
N PRO A 14 -10.76 -1.47 -6.50
CA PRO A 14 -10.41 -1.22 -7.90
C PRO A 14 -11.57 -0.69 -8.76
N ASP A 15 -12.82 -0.84 -8.33
CA ASP A 15 -13.98 -0.28 -9.05
C ASP A 15 -13.94 1.25 -9.15
N PHE A 16 -13.23 1.92 -8.25
CA PHE A 16 -13.04 3.37 -8.29
C PHE A 16 -11.91 3.80 -9.24
N LYS A 17 -11.35 2.87 -10.04
CA LYS A 17 -10.20 3.15 -10.90
C LYS A 17 -10.44 4.30 -11.87
N ASP A 18 -11.65 4.41 -12.41
CA ASP A 18 -12.02 5.41 -13.43
C ASP A 18 -12.40 6.77 -12.81
N GLU A 19 -12.57 6.83 -11.48
CA GLU A 19 -12.94 8.04 -10.75
C GLU A 19 -11.72 8.87 -10.29
N ILE A 20 -10.53 8.25 -10.24
CA ILE A 20 -9.32 8.88 -9.74
C ILE A 20 -8.21 8.88 -10.81
N PRO A 21 -8.11 9.93 -11.66
CA PRO A 21 -7.16 10.00 -12.76
C PRO A 21 -5.70 9.78 -12.39
N VAL A 22 -5.28 10.20 -11.19
CA VAL A 22 -3.88 10.05 -10.73
C VAL A 22 -3.48 8.59 -10.56
N LEU A 23 -4.44 7.66 -10.46
CA LEU A 23 -4.18 6.24 -10.26
C LEU A 23 -4.16 5.44 -11.58
N PHE A 24 -4.50 6.05 -12.71
CA PHE A 24 -4.60 5.34 -14.00
C PHE A 24 -3.28 4.65 -14.40
N SER A 25 -2.13 5.30 -14.15
CA SER A 25 -0.81 4.71 -14.43
C SER A 25 -0.55 3.45 -13.62
N MET A 26 -0.93 3.48 -12.34
CA MET A 26 -0.78 2.35 -11.42
C MET A 26 -1.66 1.18 -11.87
N PHE A 27 -2.92 1.41 -12.28
CA PHE A 27 -3.79 0.34 -12.81
C PHE A 27 -3.22 -0.31 -14.08
N LYS A 28 -2.65 0.47 -14.99
CA LYS A 28 -1.97 -0.10 -16.18
C LYS A 28 -0.82 -1.03 -15.80
N ILE A 29 -0.04 -0.67 -14.77
CA ILE A 29 1.04 -1.53 -14.28
C ILE A 29 0.50 -2.85 -13.73
N ILE A 30 -0.64 -2.82 -13.02
CA ILE A 30 -1.30 -4.01 -12.47
C ILE A 30 -1.78 -4.93 -13.58
N GLU A 31 -2.44 -4.37 -14.60
CA GLU A 31 -2.95 -5.11 -15.76
C GLU A 31 -1.82 -5.78 -16.57
N GLU A 32 -0.59 -5.26 -16.50
CA GLU A 32 0.61 -5.89 -17.08
C GLU A 32 1.18 -7.05 -16.24
N GLN A 33 0.74 -7.24 -14.99
CA GLN A 33 1.27 -8.29 -14.10
C GLN A 33 0.44 -9.58 -14.19
N SER A 34 1.09 -10.69 -14.51
CA SER A 34 0.47 -12.02 -14.39
C SER A 34 0.34 -12.44 -12.91
N GLY A 35 -0.84 -12.93 -12.52
CA GLY A 35 -1.09 -13.50 -11.19
C GLY A 35 -1.59 -12.53 -10.13
N ILE A 36 -2.02 -11.32 -10.53
CA ILE A 36 -2.79 -10.41 -9.68
C ILE A 36 -4.21 -10.37 -10.24
N GLU A 37 -5.10 -11.15 -9.64
CA GLU A 37 -6.49 -11.29 -10.10
C GLU A 37 -7.47 -10.46 -9.28
N SER A 38 -7.26 -10.38 -7.96
CA SER A 38 -8.09 -9.62 -7.03
C SER A 38 -7.19 -8.79 -6.12
N PHE A 39 -7.43 -7.48 -6.04
CA PHE A 39 -6.58 -6.59 -5.27
C PHE A 39 -7.33 -5.38 -4.74
N ILE A 40 -6.77 -4.78 -3.70
CA ILE A 40 -7.07 -3.40 -3.31
C ILE A 40 -5.85 -2.52 -3.50
N VAL A 41 -6.09 -1.23 -3.70
CA VAL A 41 -5.04 -0.22 -3.70
C VAL A 41 -4.94 0.39 -2.31
N MET A 42 -3.77 0.35 -1.70
CA MET A 42 -3.45 1.12 -0.50
C MET A 42 -2.90 2.48 -0.92
N GLY A 43 -3.56 3.55 -0.48
CA GLY A 43 -3.14 4.92 -0.75
C GLY A 43 -2.23 5.49 0.34
N GLN A 44 -2.75 5.60 1.56
CA GLN A 44 -2.01 6.18 2.69
C GLN A 44 -2.03 5.27 3.90
N ILE A 45 -0.87 5.09 4.51
CA ILE A 45 -0.74 4.50 5.84
C ILE A 45 0.17 5.37 6.69
N CYS A 46 -0.29 5.73 7.88
CA CYS A 46 0.42 6.63 8.76
C CYS A 46 0.39 6.13 10.19
N VAL A 47 1.50 6.31 10.90
CA VAL A 47 1.65 6.01 12.33
C VAL A 47 2.29 7.21 13.00
N ALA A 48 1.66 7.67 14.08
CA ALA A 48 2.15 8.74 14.92
C ALA A 48 3.56 8.41 15.43
N GLU A 49 4.42 9.43 15.51
CA GLU A 49 5.84 9.27 15.81
C GLU A 49 6.12 8.48 17.09
N ASP A 50 5.44 8.82 18.18
CA ASP A 50 5.56 8.16 19.49
C ASP A 50 5.08 6.69 19.49
N TYR A 51 4.47 6.23 18.40
CA TYR A 51 3.89 4.90 18.23
C TYR A 51 4.59 4.06 17.14
N ARG A 52 5.63 4.62 16.50
CA ARG A 52 6.50 3.87 15.57
C ARG A 52 7.29 2.81 16.33
N GLY A 53 7.63 1.72 15.66
CA GLY A 53 8.38 0.60 16.26
C GLY A 53 7.59 -0.26 17.26
N LYS A 54 6.33 0.09 17.57
CA LYS A 54 5.46 -0.64 18.51
C LYS A 54 4.51 -1.65 17.83
N GLY A 55 4.80 -2.03 16.58
CA GLY A 55 3.98 -2.97 15.82
C GLY A 55 2.69 -2.40 15.21
N VAL A 56 2.36 -1.12 15.43
CA VAL A 56 1.12 -0.50 14.92
C VAL A 56 1.01 -0.60 13.40
N PHE A 57 2.09 -0.29 12.68
CA PHE A 57 2.14 -0.38 11.21
C PHE A 57 1.80 -1.79 10.69
N ARG A 58 2.39 -2.82 11.30
CA ARG A 58 2.10 -4.22 10.97
C ARG A 58 0.66 -4.57 11.33
N GLY A 59 0.16 -4.13 12.48
CA GLY A 59 -1.22 -4.35 12.91
C GLY A 59 -2.24 -3.76 11.95
N LEU A 60 -1.98 -2.56 11.42
CA LEU A 60 -2.83 -1.92 10.42
C LEU A 60 -2.93 -2.77 9.14
N TYR A 61 -1.82 -3.30 8.63
CA TYR A 61 -1.84 -4.18 7.45
C TYR A 61 -2.50 -5.53 7.72
N LEU A 62 -2.25 -6.14 8.88
CA LEU A 62 -2.89 -7.40 9.24
C LEU A 62 -4.41 -7.22 9.32
N LYS A 63 -4.87 -6.12 9.92
CA LYS A 63 -6.30 -5.83 9.99
C LYS A 63 -6.89 -5.53 8.62
N MET A 64 -6.19 -4.74 7.79
CA MET A 64 -6.62 -4.50 6.41
C MET A 64 -6.78 -5.82 5.64
N LYS A 65 -5.79 -6.72 5.71
CA LYS A 65 -5.88 -8.04 5.07
C LYS A 65 -7.08 -8.84 5.56
N GLU A 66 -7.33 -8.85 6.86
CA GLU A 66 -8.49 -9.55 7.43
C GLU A 66 -9.80 -9.02 6.85
N GLU A 67 -9.99 -7.68 6.88
CA GLU A 67 -11.22 -7.02 6.43
C GLU A 67 -11.46 -7.16 4.91
N THR A 68 -10.40 -7.30 4.11
CA THR A 68 -10.53 -7.36 2.64
C THR A 68 -10.37 -8.76 2.06
N SER A 69 -10.00 -9.76 2.87
CA SER A 69 -9.76 -11.15 2.44
C SER A 69 -10.96 -11.84 1.78
N SER A 70 -12.18 -11.35 2.00
CA SER A 70 -13.39 -11.91 1.38
C SER A 70 -13.55 -11.54 -0.09
N PHE A 71 -12.84 -10.51 -0.57
CA PHE A 71 -12.98 -9.99 -1.94
C PHE A 71 -11.65 -9.65 -2.63
N CYS A 72 -10.52 -9.67 -1.93
CA CYS A 72 -9.21 -9.49 -2.54
C CYS A 72 -8.12 -10.33 -1.88
N ASP A 73 -7.18 -10.80 -2.69
CA ASP A 73 -6.06 -11.63 -2.26
C ASP A 73 -4.73 -10.85 -2.21
N SER A 74 -4.72 -9.60 -2.69
CA SER A 74 -3.52 -8.77 -2.81
C SER A 74 -3.75 -7.34 -2.35
N ILE A 75 -2.75 -6.76 -1.68
CA ILE A 75 -2.71 -5.33 -1.37
C ILE A 75 -1.58 -4.69 -2.16
N ILE A 76 -1.90 -3.65 -2.92
CA ILE A 76 -0.96 -3.00 -3.84
C ILE A 76 -0.72 -1.56 -3.44
N THR A 77 0.52 -1.11 -3.54
CA THR A 77 0.86 0.30 -3.35
C THR A 77 2.14 0.69 -4.07
N GLU A 78 2.43 1.99 -4.08
CA GLU A 78 3.65 2.58 -4.62
C GLU A 78 4.39 3.37 -3.56
N VAL A 79 5.71 3.20 -3.51
CA VAL A 79 6.56 3.90 -2.54
C VAL A 79 7.67 4.65 -3.28
N ASP A 80 7.83 5.93 -2.99
CA ASP A 80 8.98 6.72 -3.46
C ASP A 80 10.28 6.09 -2.90
N GLY A 81 11.21 5.74 -3.78
CA GLY A 81 12.46 5.05 -3.46
C GLY A 81 13.38 5.86 -2.53
N ARG A 82 13.17 7.18 -2.43
CA ARG A 82 13.87 8.03 -1.46
C ARG A 82 13.33 7.87 -0.04
N ASN A 83 12.11 7.37 0.11
CA ASN A 83 11.50 7.06 1.41
C ASN A 83 11.87 5.64 1.84
N THR A 84 13.17 5.41 2.04
CA THR A 84 13.74 4.10 2.42
C THR A 84 13.08 3.54 3.67
N ARG A 85 12.81 4.40 4.67
CA ARG A 85 12.11 4.00 5.90
C ARG A 85 10.73 3.40 5.63
N SER A 86 9.94 4.03 4.75
CA SER A 86 8.63 3.51 4.38
C SER A 86 8.78 2.19 3.62
N LEU A 87 9.66 2.15 2.63
CA LEU A 87 9.90 0.95 1.83
C LEU A 87 10.29 -0.24 2.70
N GLU A 88 11.27 -0.07 3.59
CA GLU A 88 11.71 -1.11 4.54
C GLU A 88 10.59 -1.56 5.47
N ALA A 89 9.74 -0.64 5.94
CA ALA A 89 8.60 -1.00 6.77
C ALA A 89 7.58 -1.89 6.02
N HIS A 90 7.33 -1.61 4.74
CA HIS A 90 6.46 -2.46 3.91
C HIS A 90 7.12 -3.82 3.67
N LEU A 91 8.39 -3.85 3.30
CA LEU A 91 9.12 -5.12 3.08
C LEU A 91 9.13 -5.99 4.35
N ALA A 92 9.29 -5.39 5.53
CA ALA A 92 9.24 -6.09 6.81
C ALA A 92 7.85 -6.66 7.17
N VAL A 93 6.77 -6.09 6.61
CA VAL A 93 5.42 -6.65 6.72
C VAL A 93 5.21 -7.85 5.78
N GLY A 94 6.02 -7.96 4.72
CA GLY A 94 5.96 -9.02 3.73
C GLY A 94 5.67 -8.53 2.30
N PHE A 95 5.65 -7.21 2.07
CA PHE A 95 5.54 -6.70 0.71
C PHE A 95 6.74 -7.15 -0.13
N ARG A 96 6.50 -7.41 -1.41
CA ARG A 96 7.52 -7.72 -2.42
C ARG A 96 7.47 -6.69 -3.54
N VAL A 97 8.64 -6.31 -4.04
CA VAL A 97 8.76 -5.41 -5.19
C VAL A 97 8.43 -6.18 -6.46
N ILE A 98 7.49 -5.66 -7.26
CA ILE A 98 7.12 -6.26 -8.55
C ILE A 98 7.60 -5.42 -9.73
N LYS A 99 7.68 -4.09 -9.58
CA LYS A 99 8.20 -3.20 -10.61
C LYS A 99 8.91 -2.02 -9.96
N LYS A 100 10.00 -1.58 -10.59
CA LYS A 100 10.64 -0.29 -10.31
C LYS A 100 10.58 0.54 -11.57
N TYR A 101 10.20 1.81 -11.45
CA TYR A 101 10.13 2.69 -12.60
C TYR A 101 10.43 4.13 -12.19
N GLN A 102 10.78 4.96 -13.16
CA GLN A 102 11.02 6.39 -12.95
C GLN A 102 9.85 7.20 -13.50
N SER A 103 9.35 8.14 -12.70
CA SER A 103 8.35 9.13 -13.11
C SER A 103 8.59 10.43 -12.36
N ASP A 104 8.51 11.56 -13.07
CA ASP A 104 8.70 12.91 -12.51
C ASP A 104 10.01 13.08 -11.72
N GLY A 105 11.08 12.45 -12.20
CA GLY A 105 12.41 12.48 -11.56
C GLY A 105 12.50 11.72 -10.23
N ARG A 106 11.55 10.81 -9.96
CA ARG A 106 11.53 9.96 -8.77
C ARG A 106 11.55 8.49 -9.15
N ASP A 107 12.25 7.70 -8.34
CA ASP A 107 12.15 6.25 -8.40
C ASP A 107 10.92 5.79 -7.64
N TRP A 108 10.07 5.00 -8.29
CA TRP A 108 8.87 4.43 -7.69
C TRP A 108 9.03 2.92 -7.56
N TYR A 109 8.68 2.41 -6.38
CA TYR A 109 8.65 0.99 -6.05
C TYR A 109 7.20 0.55 -6.01
N PHE A 110 6.79 -0.21 -7.02
CA PHE A 110 5.51 -0.87 -7.05
C PHE A 110 5.63 -2.17 -6.25
N ILE A 111 4.83 -2.29 -5.20
CA ILE A 111 4.94 -3.40 -4.24
C ILE A 111 3.57 -4.05 -3.99
N VAL A 112 3.60 -5.35 -3.72
CA VAL A 112 2.42 -6.16 -3.41
C VAL A 112 2.62 -6.97 -2.13
N LEU A 113 1.58 -7.11 -1.32
CA LEU A 113 1.55 -7.91 -0.10
C LEU A 113 0.51 -9.02 -0.16
#